data_AF-A0A7Y5IGT9-F1
#
_entry.id   AF-A0A7Y5IGT9-F1
#
_cell.length_a   1.000
_cell.length_b   1.000
_cell.length_c   1.000
_cell.angle_alpha   90.00
_cell.angle_beta   90.00
_cell.angle_gamma   90.00
#
_symmetry.space_group_name_H-M   'P 1'
#
loop_
_entity.id
_entity.type
_entity.pdbx_description
1 polymer ?
#
loop_
_entity_poly.entity_id
_entity_poly.type
_entity_poly.pdbx_seq_one_letter_code
_entity_poly.pdbx_strand_id
1 'polypeptide(L)'
;MKTLTISAVAAAVLLAGCISEPKRSYSEKFVKTYVDLTMLYEKMKMEQKVPDSTYQVNVRSFFTERGLDQAEFKRQVEVLSNDPQVWKMFIHDVTRQIDSLKMIEYKNGAE
;
A
#
# COMPACT_ATOMS: atom_id res chain seq x y z
N MET A 1 61.14 29.31 10.20
CA MET A 1 60.30 28.58 11.17
C MET A 1 58.89 28.44 10.59
N LYS A 2 58.18 27.38 10.97
CA LYS A 2 57.26 26.57 10.15
C LYS A 2 55.98 27.26 9.70
N THR A 3 55.72 27.16 8.40
CA THR A 3 54.45 27.34 7.69
C THR A 3 53.44 26.30 8.18
N LEU A 4 52.23 26.71 8.55
CA LEU A 4 51.11 25.80 8.85
C LEU A 4 50.14 25.79 7.66
N THR A 5 50.45 24.94 6.68
CA THR A 5 49.50 24.48 5.66
C THR A 5 48.60 23.44 6.29
N ILE A 6 47.38 23.83 6.69
CA ILE A 6 46.34 22.88 7.06
C ILE A 6 45.59 22.52 5.78
N SER A 7 46.16 21.56 5.04
CA SER A 7 45.42 20.75 4.08
C SER A 7 44.52 19.80 4.86
N ALA A 8 43.24 20.14 4.99
CA ALA A 8 42.19 19.18 5.29
C ALA A 8 41.28 19.13 4.06
N VAL A 9 41.72 18.35 3.08
CA VAL A 9 40.95 18.04 1.88
C VAL A 9 39.67 17.35 2.33
N ALA A 10 38.58 18.08 2.10
CA ALA A 10 37.23 17.61 1.81
C ALA A 10 36.80 16.34 2.55
N ALA A 11 35.98 16.55 3.58
CA ALA A 11 34.97 15.60 4.01
C ALA A 11 34.39 14.90 2.78
N ALA A 12 34.63 13.59 2.69
CA ALA A 12 33.92 12.71 1.77
C ALA A 12 32.44 12.89 2.07
N VAL A 13 31.79 13.70 1.25
CA VAL A 13 30.33 13.84 1.20
C VAL A 13 29.84 12.43 0.96
N LEU A 14 29.31 11.83 2.03
CA LEU A 14 28.47 10.66 1.99
C LEU A 14 27.30 11.03 1.06
N LEU A 15 27.49 10.81 -0.23
CA LEU A 15 26.43 10.65 -1.20
C LEU A 15 25.75 9.30 -0.90
N ALA A 16 25.25 9.16 0.33
CA ALA A 16 24.08 8.36 0.57
C ALA A 16 23.01 9.06 -0.26
N GLY A 17 22.80 8.54 -1.47
CA GLY A 17 21.68 8.92 -2.29
C GLY A 17 20.44 8.76 -1.43
N CYS A 18 19.93 9.87 -0.91
CA CYS A 18 18.51 10.04 -0.72
C CYS A 18 17.91 9.95 -2.13
N ILE A 19 17.86 8.73 -2.68
CA ILE A 19 16.93 8.36 -3.73
C ILE A 19 15.61 8.74 -3.09
N SER A 20 15.11 9.91 -3.47
CA SER A 20 13.85 10.41 -2.98
C SER A 20 12.87 9.39 -3.50
N GLU A 21 12.45 8.46 -2.63
CA GLU A 21 11.44 7.47 -3.00
C GLU A 21 10.30 8.26 -3.64
N PRO A 22 9.86 7.90 -4.86
CA PRO A 22 8.86 8.66 -5.57
C PRO A 22 7.69 8.93 -4.62
N LYS A 23 7.45 10.22 -4.33
CA LYS A 23 6.54 10.65 -3.29
C LYS A 23 5.16 10.06 -3.61
N ARG A 24 4.73 9.09 -2.82
CA ARG A 24 3.41 8.46 -2.99
C ARG A 24 2.33 9.54 -2.84
N SER A 25 1.42 9.59 -3.81
CA SER A 25 0.26 10.50 -3.79
C SER A 25 -0.91 9.95 -2.97
N TYR A 26 -0.79 8.71 -2.47
CA TYR A 26 -1.80 7.99 -1.70
C TYR A 26 -1.28 7.63 -0.32
N SER A 27 -2.20 7.51 0.64
CA SER A 27 -1.88 7.18 2.03
C SER A 27 -1.77 5.67 2.25
N GLU A 28 -1.04 5.26 3.28
CA GLU A 28 -0.98 3.86 3.72
C GLU A 28 -2.36 3.32 4.15
N LYS A 29 -3.17 4.16 4.81
CA LYS A 29 -4.56 3.82 5.17
C LYS A 29 -5.39 3.47 3.94
N PHE A 30 -5.19 4.18 2.83
CA PHE A 30 -5.86 3.89 1.56
C PHE A 30 -5.43 2.54 0.99
N VAL A 31 -4.12 2.26 0.96
CA VAL A 31 -3.58 0.95 0.56
C VAL A 31 -4.18 -0.17 1.40
N LYS A 32 -4.15 -0.04 2.74
CA LYS A 32 -4.70 -1.04 3.65
C LYS A 32 -6.19 -1.30 3.42
N THR A 33 -6.96 -0.23 3.19
CA THR A 33 -8.41 -0.36 2.92
C THR A 33 -8.66 -1.13 1.62
N TYR A 34 -7.87 -0.87 0.58
CA TYR A 34 -7.95 -1.61 -0.69
C TYR A 34 -7.53 -3.08 -0.55
N VAL A 35 -6.47 -3.36 0.22
CA VAL A 35 -6.04 -4.72 0.57
C VAL A 35 -7.16 -5.48 1.26
N ASP A 36 -7.76 -4.89 2.31
CA ASP A 36 -8.82 -5.56 3.07
C ASP A 36 -10.07 -5.84 2.21
N LEU A 37 -10.43 -4.92 1.31
CA LEU A 37 -11.52 -5.15 0.33
C LEU A 37 -11.18 -6.26 -0.68
N THR A 38 -9.93 -6.34 -1.13
CA THR A 38 -9.46 -7.39 -2.04
C THR A 38 -9.52 -8.75 -1.36
N MET A 39 -9.10 -8.83 -0.10
CA MET A 39 -9.17 -10.06 0.70
C MET A 39 -10.63 -10.46 0.99
N LEU A 40 -11.51 -9.49 1.26
CA LEU A 40 -12.94 -9.74 1.41
C LEU A 40 -13.53 -10.36 0.13
N TYR A 41 -13.20 -9.79 -1.04
CA TYR A 41 -13.64 -10.34 -2.32
C TYR A 41 -13.14 -11.77 -2.56
N GLU A 42 -11.85 -12.03 -2.34
CA GLU A 42 -11.26 -13.36 -2.53
C GLU A 42 -11.85 -14.40 -1.55
N LYS A 43 -12.04 -14.04 -0.27
CA LYS A 43 -12.69 -14.90 0.73
C LYS A 43 -14.10 -15.29 0.27
N MET A 44 -14.89 -14.31 -0.14
CA MET A 44 -16.26 -14.55 -0.57
C MET A 44 -16.35 -15.35 -1.88
N LYS A 45 -15.36 -15.20 -2.78
CA LYS A 45 -15.22 -16.01 -4.00
C LYS A 45 -14.89 -17.47 -3.68
N MET A 46 -14.01 -17.73 -2.70
CA MET A 46 -13.66 -19.09 -2.26
C MET A 46 -14.86 -19.82 -1.63
N GLU A 47 -15.74 -19.10 -0.93
CA GLU A 47 -16.93 -19.65 -0.28
C GLU A 47 -18.07 -20.03 -1.27
N GLN A 48 -17.84 -19.94 -2.59
CA GLN A 48 -18.77 -20.30 -3.69
C GLN A 48 -20.19 -19.70 -3.59
N LYS A 49 -20.40 -18.65 -2.80
CA LYS A 49 -21.74 -18.10 -2.53
C LYS A 49 -21.76 -16.60 -2.55
N VAL A 50 -21.80 -16.00 -3.74
CA VAL A 50 -22.24 -14.61 -3.81
C VAL A 50 -22.95 -14.29 -5.11
N PRO A 51 -24.30 -14.29 -5.15
CA PRO A 51 -24.98 -13.36 -6.04
C PRO A 51 -24.50 -11.93 -5.71
N ASP A 52 -24.26 -11.09 -6.72
CA ASP A 52 -23.71 -9.72 -6.58
C ASP A 52 -24.31 -8.90 -5.42
N SER A 53 -25.58 -9.13 -5.10
CA SER A 53 -26.29 -8.51 -3.98
C SER A 53 -25.64 -8.76 -2.61
N THR A 54 -25.12 -9.96 -2.33
CA THR A 54 -24.51 -10.28 -1.03
C THR A 54 -23.13 -9.64 -0.89
N TYR A 55 -22.38 -9.50 -1.99
CA TYR A 55 -21.10 -8.76 -1.99
C TYR A 55 -21.33 -7.29 -1.66
N GLN A 56 -22.33 -6.65 -2.27
CA GLN A 56 -22.65 -5.25 -2.01
C GLN A 56 -23.06 -4.98 -0.54
N VAL A 57 -23.75 -5.93 0.10
CA VAL A 57 -24.06 -5.85 1.54
C VAL A 57 -22.79 -5.90 2.38
N ASN A 58 -21.90 -6.86 2.13
CA ASN A 58 -20.65 -7.01 2.89
C ASN A 58 -19.71 -5.82 2.69
N VAL A 59 -19.61 -5.29 1.48
CA VAL A 59 -18.84 -4.06 1.22
C VAL A 59 -19.44 -2.89 2.01
N ARG A 60 -20.77 -2.74 2.03
CA ARG A 60 -21.42 -1.68 2.80
C ARG A 60 -21.16 -1.81 4.31
N SER A 61 -21.25 -3.03 4.84
CA SER A 61 -20.92 -3.31 6.24
C SER A 61 -19.45 -2.97 6.53
N PHE A 62 -18.52 -3.39 5.67
CA PHE A 62 -17.10 -3.07 5.80
C PHE A 62 -16.82 -1.56 5.93
N PHE A 63 -17.45 -0.73 5.08
CA PHE A 63 -17.27 0.72 5.15
C PHE A 63 -17.92 1.30 6.42
N THR A 64 -19.12 0.84 6.77
CA THR A 64 -19.87 1.30 7.95
C THR A 64 -19.11 1.01 9.25
N GLU A 65 -18.64 -0.22 9.44
CA GLU A 65 -17.92 -0.68 10.63
C GLU A 65 -16.62 0.09 10.85
N ARG A 66 -16.01 0.60 9.78
CA ARG A 66 -14.75 1.35 9.84
C ARG A 66 -14.94 2.86 9.87
N GLY A 67 -16.18 3.35 9.85
CA GLY A 67 -16.48 4.78 9.75
C GLY A 67 -15.86 5.42 8.51
N LEU A 68 -15.85 4.69 7.39
CA LEU A 68 -15.28 5.14 6.12
C LEU A 68 -16.40 5.48 5.13
N ASP A 69 -16.19 6.53 4.34
CA ASP A 69 -17.09 6.90 3.25
C ASP A 69 -16.73 6.12 1.99
N GLN A 70 -17.66 5.26 1.54
CA GLN A 70 -17.50 4.45 0.34
C GLN A 70 -17.42 5.28 -0.94
N ALA A 71 -18.17 6.38 -1.04
CA ALA A 71 -18.17 7.24 -2.21
C ALA A 71 -16.84 7.99 -2.34
N GLU A 72 -16.32 8.50 -1.23
CA GLU A 72 -15.01 9.14 -1.20
C GLU A 72 -13.88 8.15 -1.54
N PHE A 73 -13.95 6.92 -1.00
CA PHE A 73 -12.98 5.89 -1.35
C PHE A 73 -13.00 5.56 -2.86
N LYS A 74 -14.20 5.39 -3.45
CA LYS A 74 -14.35 5.16 -4.89
C LYS A 74 -13.76 6.30 -5.71
N ARG A 75 -14.04 7.56 -5.33
CA ARG A 75 -13.47 8.74 -5.97
C ARG A 75 -11.94 8.74 -5.94
N GLN A 76 -11.35 8.37 -4.80
CA GLN A 76 -9.90 8.27 -4.67
C GLN A 76 -9.31 7.18 -5.58
N VAL A 77 -9.95 6.01 -5.69
CA VAL A 77 -9.54 4.95 -6.62
C VAL A 77 -9.58 5.46 -8.07
N GLU A 78 -10.67 6.11 -8.47
CA GLU A 78 -10.85 6.64 -9.82
C GLU A 78 -9.77 7.67 -10.16
N VAL A 79 -9.56 8.66 -9.29
CA VAL A 79 -8.51 9.68 -9.44
C VAL A 79 -7.13 9.04 -9.55
N LEU A 80 -6.84 8.04 -8.71
CA LEU A 80 -5.55 7.36 -8.70
C LEU A 80 -5.32 6.54 -9.98
N SER A 81 -6.37 5.94 -10.52
CA SER A 81 -6.31 5.11 -11.72
C SER A 81 -6.09 5.89 -13.02
N ASN A 82 -6.33 7.21 -13.00
CA ASN A 82 -6.10 8.10 -14.15
C ASN A 82 -4.61 8.32 -14.48
N ASP A 83 -3.71 8.06 -13.53
CA ASP A 83 -2.26 8.06 -13.76
C ASP A 83 -1.73 6.62 -13.76
N PRO A 84 -1.36 6.07 -14.93
CA PRO A 84 -0.90 4.68 -15.03
C PRO A 84 0.36 4.36 -14.21
N GLN A 85 1.26 5.33 -14.03
CA GLN A 85 2.50 5.10 -13.27
C GLN A 85 2.20 5.03 -11.77
N VAL A 86 1.38 5.96 -11.29
CA VAL A 86 0.93 5.97 -9.89
C VAL A 86 0.07 4.75 -9.59
N TRP A 87 -0.84 4.37 -10.49
CA TRP A 87 -1.64 3.16 -10.35
C TRP A 87 -0.77 1.90 -10.27
N LYS A 88 0.26 1.80 -11.12
CA LYS A 88 1.20 0.67 -11.08
C LYS A 88 1.94 0.59 -9.73
N MET A 89 2.40 1.72 -9.20
CA MET A 89 3.03 1.76 -7.88
C MET A 89 2.06 1.34 -6.77
N PHE A 90 0.82 1.84 -6.83
CA PHE A 90 -0.22 1.51 -5.86
C PHE A 90 -0.53 0.00 -5.85
N ILE A 91 -0.75 -0.59 -7.02
CA ILE A 91 -1.00 -2.03 -7.13
C ILE A 91 0.20 -2.85 -6.66
N HIS A 92 1.43 -2.40 -6.94
CA HIS A 92 2.63 -3.03 -6.39
C HIS A 92 2.63 -3.03 -4.85
N ASP A 93 2.31 -1.91 -4.23
CA ASP A 93 2.23 -1.81 -2.76
C ASP A 93 1.10 -2.67 -2.16
N VAL A 94 -0.06 -2.71 -2.82
CA VAL A 94 -1.19 -3.59 -2.44
C VAL A 94 -0.76 -5.06 -2.49
N THR A 95 -0.18 -5.51 -3.60
CA THR A 95 0.28 -6.90 -3.78
C THR A 95 1.32 -7.28 -2.74
N ARG A 96 2.30 -6.40 -2.49
CA ARG A 96 3.33 -6.62 -1.46
C ARG A 96 2.72 -6.83 -0.07
N GLN A 97 1.68 -6.06 0.28
CA GLN A 97 0.99 -6.24 1.56
C GLN A 97 0.21 -7.56 1.61
N ILE A 98 -0.49 -7.93 0.54
CA ILE A 98 -1.21 -9.21 0.45
C ILE A 98 -0.24 -10.39 0.61
N ASP A 99 0.90 -10.36 -0.09
CA ASP A 99 1.91 -11.42 -0.01
C ASP A 99 2.49 -11.53 1.41
N SER A 100 2.73 -10.39 2.06
CA SER A 100 3.21 -10.36 3.45
C SER A 100 2.21 -11.01 4.40
N LEU A 101 0.89 -10.78 4.21
CA LEU A 101 -0.16 -11.41 5.03
C LEU A 101 -0.22 -12.92 4.82
N LYS A 102 -0.16 -13.38 3.56
CA LYS A 102 -0.15 -14.82 3.23
C LYS A 102 1.04 -15.56 3.84
N MET A 103 2.22 -14.91 3.89
CA MET A 103 3.40 -15.50 4.52
C MET A 103 3.26 -15.64 6.05
N ILE A 104 2.48 -14.77 6.70
CA ILE A 104 2.19 -14.87 8.13
C ILE A 104 1.23 -16.04 8.39
N GLU A 105 0.18 -16.19 7.59
CA GLU A 105 -0.76 -17.31 7.72
C GLU A 105 -0.10 -18.68 7.51
N TYR A 106 0.85 -18.78 6.56
CA TYR A 106 1.63 -20.02 6.36
C TYR A 106 2.48 -20.40 7.59
N LYS A 107 3.06 -19.41 8.28
CA LYS A 107 3.87 -19.67 9.49
C LYS A 107 3.02 -20.11 10.68
N ASN A 108 1.81 -19.56 10.82
CA ASN A 108 0.92 -19.86 11.94
C ASN A 108 0.06 -21.13 11.72
N GLY A 109 -0.05 -21.62 10.47
CA GLY A 109 -0.76 -22.85 10.13
C GLY A 109 0.13 -24.10 10.03
N ALA A 110 1.44 -23.96 10.27
CA ALA A 110 2.43 -25.04 10.25
C ALA A 110 2.87 -25.48 11.67
N GLU A 111 2.21 -24.96 12.71
CA GLU A 111 2.37 -25.37 14.12
C GLU A 111 1.21 -26.25 14.59
#